data_AF-A0A401RIH0-F1
#
_entry.id   AF-A0A401RIH0-F1
#
_cell.length_a   1.000
_cell.length_b   1.000
_cell.length_c   1.000
_cell.angle_alpha   90.00
_cell.angle_beta   90.00
_cell.angle_gamma   90.00
#
_symmetry.space_group_name_H-M   'P 1'
#
loop_
_entity.id
_entity.type
_entity.pdbx_description
1 polymer ?
#
loop_
_entity_poly.entity_id
_entity_poly.type
_entity_poly.pdbx_seq_one_letter_code
_entity_poly.pdbx_strand_id
1 'polypeptide(L)'
;MEWILTHDVRNITQWSPGFTERFQSSRDPSNNSFILTITNVQPSDTGVYYCKVWGDISGNGTQLTVTDPLADPVLIQDPVVSKVAEGETVEFQCAMYNASVIDTDVHWHYERPGSNREWLISHFVNGTLTKAQG
;
A
#
# COMPACT_ATOMS: atom_id res chain seq x y z
N MET A 1 -18.83 14.07 -4.82
CA MET A 1 -18.31 12.69 -4.90
C MET A 1 -18.69 12.14 -6.25
N GLU A 2 -17.69 11.78 -7.03
CA GLU A 2 -17.85 11.22 -8.37
C GLU A 2 -17.98 9.70 -8.21
N TRP A 3 -19.05 9.12 -8.75
CA TRP A 3 -19.33 7.68 -8.66
C TRP A 3 -18.51 6.96 -9.74
N ILE A 4 -18.07 5.73 -9.46
CA ILE A 4 -17.32 4.90 -10.43
C ILE A 4 -18.31 4.22 -11.39
N LEU A 5 -19.33 3.59 -10.81
CA LEU A 5 -20.44 2.98 -11.50
C LEU A 5 -21.71 3.03 -10.65
N THR A 6 -22.84 2.76 -11.26
CA THR A 6 -24.10 2.45 -10.56
C THR A 6 -24.68 1.15 -11.09
N HIS A 7 -25.39 0.42 -10.22
CA HIS A 7 -26.01 -0.86 -10.55
C HIS A 7 -27.47 -0.85 -10.09
N ASP A 8 -28.39 -0.78 -11.05
CA ASP A 8 -29.81 -0.62 -10.73
C ASP A 8 -30.52 -1.95 -10.37
N VAL A 9 -31.82 -1.86 -10.10
CA VAL A 9 -32.66 -3.04 -9.75
C VAL A 9 -32.95 -3.95 -10.95
N ARG A 10 -32.69 -3.48 -12.17
CA ARG A 10 -32.84 -4.24 -13.43
C ARG A 10 -31.52 -4.88 -13.87
N ASN A 11 -30.49 -4.84 -13.02
CA ASN A 11 -29.13 -5.29 -13.30
C ASN A 11 -28.46 -4.55 -14.47
N ILE A 12 -28.77 -3.26 -14.64
CA ILE A 12 -28.09 -2.39 -15.59
C ILE A 12 -26.96 -1.67 -14.86
N THR A 13 -25.75 -1.81 -15.41
CA THR A 13 -24.56 -1.09 -14.95
C THR A 13 -24.35 0.15 -15.81
N GLN A 14 -24.10 1.29 -15.15
CA GLN A 14 -23.69 2.53 -15.82
C GLN A 14 -22.34 2.97 -15.25
N TRP A 15 -21.37 3.24 -16.11
CA TRP A 15 -20.04 3.73 -15.74
C TRP A 15 -19.95 5.24 -15.87
N SER A 16 -19.18 5.85 -14.97
CA SER A 16 -18.83 7.25 -15.09
C SER A 16 -17.75 7.41 -16.18
N PRO A 17 -17.68 8.56 -16.89
CA PRO A 17 -16.61 8.80 -17.86
C PRO A 17 -15.22 8.53 -17.27
N GLY A 18 -14.37 7.83 -18.04
CA GLY A 18 -13.03 7.43 -17.58
C GLY A 18 -12.97 6.06 -16.91
N PHE A 19 -14.11 5.44 -16.59
CA PHE A 19 -14.19 4.06 -16.13
C PHE A 19 -14.67 3.11 -17.24
N THR A 20 -14.29 1.84 -17.12
CA THR A 20 -14.54 0.83 -18.15
C THR A 20 -15.16 -0.43 -17.54
N GLU A 21 -15.49 -1.40 -18.40
CA GLU A 21 -15.98 -2.74 -18.05
C GLU A 21 -15.08 -3.54 -17.08
N ARG A 22 -13.86 -3.05 -16.81
CA ARG A 22 -13.00 -3.58 -15.74
C ARG A 22 -13.67 -3.50 -14.38
N PHE A 23 -14.47 -2.45 -14.14
CA PHE A 23 -15.24 -2.27 -12.92
C PHE A 23 -16.61 -2.90 -13.10
N GLN A 24 -16.87 -3.99 -12.38
CA GLN A 24 -18.08 -4.78 -12.50
C GLN A 24 -18.81 -4.77 -11.17
N SER A 25 -20.13 -4.65 -11.20
CA SER A 25 -20.95 -4.74 -10.00
C SER A 25 -21.93 -5.89 -10.10
N SER A 26 -22.16 -6.55 -8.98
CA SER A 26 -23.15 -7.61 -8.86
C SER A 26 -23.83 -7.58 -7.48
N ARG A 27 -24.98 -8.25 -7.41
CA ARG A 27 -25.74 -8.45 -6.18
C ARG A 27 -25.60 -9.90 -5.77
N ASP A 28 -25.36 -10.14 -4.49
CA ASP A 28 -25.41 -11.48 -3.90
C ASP A 28 -26.53 -11.52 -2.84
N PRO A 29 -27.75 -11.93 -3.25
CA PRO A 29 -28.89 -12.03 -2.34
C PRO A 29 -28.70 -13.07 -1.23
N SER A 30 -27.86 -14.09 -1.44
CA SER A 30 -27.65 -15.15 -0.46
C SER A 30 -26.90 -14.63 0.77
N ASN A 31 -25.95 -13.71 0.55
CA ASN A 31 -25.19 -13.03 1.59
C ASN A 31 -25.71 -11.61 1.88
N ASN A 32 -26.83 -11.21 1.28
CA ASN A 32 -27.42 -9.87 1.38
C ASN A 32 -26.37 -8.75 1.15
N SER A 33 -25.58 -8.88 0.07
CA SER A 33 -24.44 -7.99 -0.19
C SER A 33 -24.37 -7.47 -1.62
N PHE A 34 -23.65 -6.36 -1.79
CA PHE A 34 -23.26 -5.80 -3.08
C PHE A 34 -21.77 -6.01 -3.29
N ILE A 35 -21.40 -6.47 -4.49
CA ILE A 35 -20.02 -6.80 -4.83
C ILE A 35 -19.55 -5.85 -5.92
N LEU A 36 -18.34 -5.30 -5.74
CA LEU A 36 -17.57 -4.61 -6.75
C LEU A 36 -16.36 -5.49 -7.09
N THR A 37 -16.24 -5.88 -8.35
CA THR A 37 -15.09 -6.62 -8.89
C THR A 37 -14.34 -5.70 -9.84
N ILE A 38 -13.03 -5.55 -9.63
CA ILE A 38 -12.16 -4.77 -10.51
C ILE A 38 -11.21 -5.75 -11.19
N THR A 39 -11.29 -5.88 -12.50
CA THR A 39 -10.39 -6.75 -13.28
C THR A 39 -9.21 -5.96 -13.85
N ASN A 40 -8.09 -6.65 -14.08
CA ASN A 40 -6.85 -6.06 -14.61
C ASN A 40 -6.46 -4.75 -13.87
N VAL A 41 -6.37 -4.85 -12.54
CA VAL A 41 -6.12 -3.72 -11.64
C VAL A 41 -4.78 -3.07 -11.99
N GLN A 42 -4.75 -1.73 -12.03
CA GLN A 42 -3.58 -0.93 -12.35
C GLN A 42 -3.16 -0.06 -11.15
N PRO A 43 -1.89 0.42 -11.08
CA PRO A 43 -1.46 1.33 -10.02
C PRO A 43 -2.38 2.55 -9.83
N SER A 44 -2.94 3.07 -10.93
CA SER A 44 -3.90 4.19 -10.93
C SER A 44 -5.24 3.87 -10.28
N ASP A 45 -5.57 2.60 -10.03
CA ASP A 45 -6.78 2.18 -9.32
C ASP A 45 -6.59 2.26 -7.78
N THR A 46 -5.39 2.60 -7.29
CA THR A 46 -5.12 2.83 -5.86
C THR A 46 -6.00 3.95 -5.33
N GLY A 47 -6.71 3.70 -4.23
CA GLY A 47 -7.64 4.65 -3.66
C GLY A 47 -8.54 4.05 -2.58
N VAL A 48 -9.55 4.81 -2.15
CA VAL A 48 -10.55 4.34 -1.17
C VAL A 48 -11.89 4.18 -1.87
N TYR A 49 -12.46 2.97 -1.78
CA TYR A 49 -13.69 2.58 -2.45
C TYR A 49 -14.85 2.59 -1.46
N TYR A 50 -15.93 3.30 -1.78
CA TYR A 50 -17.10 3.43 -0.93
C TYR A 50 -18.33 2.81 -1.62
N CYS A 51 -19.11 2.02 -0.88
CA CYS A 51 -20.44 1.62 -1.32
C CYS A 51 -21.47 2.65 -0.84
N LYS A 52 -22.46 2.97 -1.69
CA LYS A 52 -23.54 3.89 -1.34
C LYS A 52 -24.90 3.32 -1.76
N VAL A 53 -25.88 3.38 -0.87
CA VAL A 53 -27.26 2.96 -1.12
C VAL A 53 -28.23 4.10 -0.83
N TRP A 54 -29.36 4.12 -1.54
CA TRP A 54 -30.41 5.15 -1.45
C TRP A 54 -29.97 6.61 -1.67
N GLY A 55 -28.73 6.82 -2.12
CA GLY A 55 -28.20 8.13 -2.49
C GLY A 55 -27.53 8.89 -1.34
N ASP A 56 -27.69 8.47 -0.09
CA ASP A 56 -27.19 9.15 1.12
C ASP A 56 -26.52 8.22 2.14
N ILE A 57 -26.83 6.92 2.16
CA ILE A 57 -26.19 5.96 3.07
C ILE A 57 -24.88 5.43 2.47
N SER A 58 -23.76 5.69 3.14
CA SER A 58 -22.42 5.25 2.72
C SER A 58 -21.83 4.22 3.68
N GLY A 59 -21.07 3.26 3.14
CA GLY A 59 -20.17 2.43 3.95
C GLY A 59 -18.93 3.21 4.42
N ASN A 60 -18.12 2.58 5.28
CA ASN A 60 -16.91 3.17 5.86
C ASN A 60 -15.73 3.35 4.87
N GLY A 61 -15.83 2.72 3.70
CA GLY A 61 -14.76 2.72 2.70
C GLY A 61 -13.76 1.58 2.89
N THR A 62 -13.14 1.16 1.79
CA THR A 62 -12.07 0.16 1.76
C THR A 62 -10.89 0.71 0.99
N GLN A 63 -9.71 0.75 1.60
CA GLN A 63 -8.48 1.18 0.94
C GLN A 63 -7.91 0.05 0.08
N LEU A 64 -7.73 0.32 -1.21
CA LEU A 64 -7.02 -0.54 -2.15
C LEU A 64 -5.67 0.10 -2.45
N THR A 65 -4.60 -0.66 -2.25
CA THR A 65 -3.24 -0.30 -2.68
C THR A 65 -2.80 -1.30 -3.73
N VAL A 66 -2.48 -0.81 -4.93
CA VAL A 66 -2.06 -1.65 -6.06
C VAL A 66 -0.57 -1.44 -6.25
N THR A 67 0.22 -2.49 -6.02
CA THR A 67 1.65 -2.48 -6.29
C THR A 67 1.93 -3.04 -7.66
N ASP A 68 2.75 -2.37 -8.45
CA ASP A 68 3.30 -2.90 -9.69
C ASP A 68 4.59 -3.67 -9.37
N PRO A 69 4.62 -5.01 -9.48
CA PRO A 69 5.83 -5.79 -9.21
C PRO A 69 6.96 -5.55 -10.22
N LEU A 70 6.67 -4.90 -11.36
CA LEU A 70 7.66 -4.51 -12.35
C LEU A 70 8.20 -3.09 -12.10
N ALA A 71 7.56 -2.31 -11.23
CA ALA A 71 8.07 -1.00 -10.85
C ALA A 71 9.27 -1.16 -9.91
N ASP A 72 10.21 -0.20 -10.00
CA ASP A 72 11.37 -0.20 -9.12
C ASP A 72 10.95 -0.13 -7.64
N PRO A 73 11.63 -0.86 -6.74
CA PRO A 73 11.37 -0.78 -5.31
C PRO A 73 11.57 0.63 -4.78
N VAL A 74 10.65 1.07 -3.91
CA VAL A 74 10.76 2.36 -3.22
C VAL A 74 10.89 2.13 -1.72
N LEU A 75 11.91 2.75 -1.11
CA LEU A 75 12.14 2.70 0.33
C LEU A 75 11.73 4.02 0.98
N ILE A 76 10.92 3.94 2.04
CA ILE A 76 10.48 5.10 2.84
C ILE A 76 10.94 4.89 4.28
N GLN A 77 11.72 5.83 4.81
CA GLN A 77 12.22 5.77 6.18
C GLN A 77 11.42 6.66 7.13
N ASP A 78 11.14 6.15 8.33
CA ASP A 78 10.45 6.87 9.41
C ASP A 78 11.11 6.58 10.77
N PRO A 79 11.22 7.56 11.68
CA PRO A 79 11.03 8.99 11.46
C PRO A 79 12.17 9.59 10.62
N VAL A 80 11.87 10.63 9.83
CA VAL A 80 12.88 11.39 9.07
C VAL A 80 13.87 12.10 10.00
N VAL A 81 13.39 12.57 11.15
CA VAL A 81 14.20 13.20 12.19
C VAL A 81 13.75 12.69 13.54
N SER A 82 14.71 12.26 14.36
CA SER A 82 14.48 11.90 15.76
C SER A 82 15.46 12.65 16.67
N LYS A 83 14.99 13.05 17.85
CA LYS A 83 15.80 13.66 18.90
C LYS A 83 15.48 12.94 20.20
N VAL A 84 16.45 12.17 20.68
CA VAL A 84 16.34 11.36 21.91
C VAL A 84 17.45 11.75 22.89
N ALA A 85 17.20 11.54 24.18
CA ALA A 85 18.18 11.73 25.23
C ALA A 85 19.15 10.54 25.31
N GLU A 86 20.30 10.74 25.96
CA GLU A 86 21.26 9.66 26.20
C GLU A 86 20.63 8.53 27.03
N GLY A 87 20.85 7.29 26.59
CA GLY A 87 20.29 6.09 27.23
C GLY A 87 18.87 5.72 26.78
N GLU A 88 18.21 6.56 25.98
CA GLU A 88 16.92 6.21 25.37
C GLU A 88 17.10 5.30 24.14
N THR A 89 16.08 4.49 23.87
CA THR A 89 16.01 3.63 22.69
C THR A 89 15.30 4.39 21.56
N VAL A 90 15.88 4.36 20.37
CA VAL A 90 15.25 4.84 19.13
C VAL A 90 15.07 3.68 18.17
N GLU A 91 13.94 3.66 17.45
CA GLU A 91 13.67 2.73 16.37
C GLU A 91 13.52 3.51 15.06
N PHE A 92 14.08 2.96 13.98
CA PHE A 92 13.91 3.47 12.62
C PHE A 92 13.24 2.40 11.78
N GLN A 93 12.19 2.77 11.06
CA GLN A 93 11.50 1.92 10.11
C GLN A 93 11.97 2.24 8.69
N CYS A 94 12.17 1.22 7.86
CA CYS A 94 12.36 1.33 6.42
C CYS A 94 11.28 0.49 5.72
N ALA A 95 10.22 1.14 5.25
CA ALA A 95 9.11 0.50 4.58
C ALA A 95 9.40 0.35 3.08
N MET A 96 9.19 -0.85 2.53
CA MET A 96 9.39 -1.15 1.11
C MET A 96 8.06 -1.21 0.38
N TYR A 97 8.01 -0.55 -0.78
CA TYR A 97 6.88 -0.53 -1.71
C TYR A 97 7.30 -1.11 -3.05
N ASN A 98 6.34 -1.69 -3.78
CA ASN A 98 6.54 -2.37 -5.08
C ASN A 98 7.46 -3.60 -5.05
N ALA A 99 7.89 -4.04 -3.86
CA ALA A 99 8.66 -5.27 -3.65
C ALA A 99 8.32 -5.88 -2.27
N SER A 100 8.79 -7.11 -2.03
CA SER A 100 8.55 -7.84 -0.77
C SER A 100 9.80 -7.93 0.09
N VAL A 101 9.67 -7.58 1.38
CA VAL A 101 10.77 -7.64 2.36
C VAL A 101 11.24 -9.06 2.65
N ILE A 102 10.45 -10.07 2.28
CA ILE A 102 10.79 -11.49 2.50
C ILE A 102 11.84 -11.99 1.49
N ASP A 103 11.98 -11.30 0.35
CA ASP A 103 12.84 -11.71 -0.77
C ASP A 103 14.03 -10.75 -0.98
N THR A 104 14.22 -9.79 -0.06
CA THR A 104 15.22 -8.72 -0.20
C THR A 104 16.08 -8.57 1.06
N ASP A 105 17.39 -8.48 0.87
CA ASP A 105 18.33 -8.12 1.94
C ASP A 105 18.24 -6.63 2.25
N VAL A 106 18.43 -6.23 3.52
CA VAL A 106 18.55 -4.82 3.91
C VAL A 106 19.91 -4.54 4.51
N HIS A 107 20.52 -3.43 4.09
CA HIS A 107 21.78 -2.91 4.62
C HIS A 107 21.56 -1.54 5.24
N TRP A 108 21.74 -1.46 6.54
CA TRP A 108 21.72 -0.20 7.25
C TRP A 108 23.11 0.41 7.24
N HIS A 109 23.16 1.69 6.89
CA HIS A 109 24.37 2.49 6.90
C HIS A 109 24.20 3.68 7.85
N TYR A 110 25.29 4.10 8.46
CA TYR A 110 25.32 5.27 9.33
C TYR A 110 26.40 6.24 8.85
N GLU A 111 26.13 7.54 8.95
CA GLU A 111 27.07 8.58 8.53
C GLU A 111 27.27 9.54 9.68
N ARG A 112 28.52 9.72 10.11
CA ARG A 112 28.86 10.73 11.10
C ARG A 112 28.90 12.10 10.44
N PRO A 113 28.51 13.19 11.13
CA PRO A 113 28.66 14.54 10.60
C PRO A 113 30.10 14.79 10.11
N GLY A 114 30.26 15.10 8.82
CA GLY A 114 31.55 15.37 8.21
C GLY A 114 32.42 14.13 7.90
N SER A 115 31.85 12.92 7.96
CA SER A 115 32.52 11.67 7.57
C SER A 115 31.81 11.01 6.39
N ASN A 116 32.37 9.92 5.89
CA ASN A 116 31.70 9.07 4.90
C ASN A 116 30.64 8.19 5.55
N ARG A 117 29.71 7.72 4.71
CA ARG A 117 28.73 6.70 5.05
C ARG A 117 29.40 5.34 5.27
N GLU A 118 29.18 4.75 6.44
CA GLU A 118 29.72 3.45 6.85
C GLU A 118 28.60 2.41 6.95
N TRP A 119 28.93 1.15 6.68
CA TRP A 119 28.01 0.03 6.88
C TRP A 119 27.85 -0.27 8.37
N LEU A 120 26.63 -0.55 8.83
CA LEU A 120 26.30 -0.83 10.23
C LEU A 120 25.86 -2.28 10.44
N ILE A 121 24.81 -2.68 9.74
CA ILE A 121 24.18 -4.00 9.91
C ILE A 121 23.51 -4.44 8.61
N SER A 122 23.61 -5.72 8.29
CA SER A 122 22.84 -6.37 7.22
C SER A 122 21.91 -7.41 7.80
N HIS A 123 20.69 -7.46 7.29
CA HIS A 123 19.76 -8.56 7.49
C HIS A 123 19.49 -9.23 6.14
N PHE A 124 19.86 -10.50 6.05
CA PHE A 124 19.74 -11.27 4.82
C PHE A 124 18.43 -12.07 4.77
N VAL A 125 17.96 -12.38 3.56
CA VAL A 125 16.76 -13.18 3.28
C VAL A 125 16.76 -14.53 4.01
N ASN A 126 17.94 -15.12 4.24
CA ASN A 126 18.08 -16.36 4.99
C ASN A 126 17.96 -16.19 6.53
N GLY A 127 17.64 -14.99 7.02
CA GLY A 127 17.53 -14.63 8.44
C GLY A 127 18.86 -14.30 9.12
N THR A 128 19.98 -14.32 8.39
CA THR A 128 21.30 -14.01 8.99
C THR A 128 21.41 -12.51 9.27
N LEU A 129 21.88 -12.16 10.47
CA LEU A 129 22.24 -10.80 10.86
C LEU A 129 23.75 -10.66 10.95
N THR A 130 24.32 -9.68 10.25
CA THR A 130 25.76 -9.36 10.31
C THR A 130 25.94 -7.90 10.69
N LYS A 131 26.90 -7.60 11.56
CA LYS A 131 27.20 -6.23 12.01
C LYS A 131 28.61 -5.85 11.61
N ALA A 132 28.84 -4.56 11.37
CA ALA A 132 30.19 -4.03 11.23
C ALA A 132 31.03 -4.40 12.44
N GLN A 133 32.24 -4.93 12.17
CA GLN A 133 33.23 -5.09 13.23
C GLN A 133 33.67 -3.70 13.67
N GLY A 134 33.48 -3.41 14.95
CA GLY A 134 34.02 -2.23 15.62
C GLY A 134 35.47 -2.43 16.01
#